data_AF-A0AA51L1M9-F1
#
_entry.id   AF-A0AA51L1M9-F1
#
_cell.length_a   1.000
_cell.length_b   1.000
_cell.length_c   1.000
_cell.angle_alpha   90.00
_cell.angle_beta   90.00
_cell.angle_gamma   90.00
#
_symmetry.space_group_name_H-M   'P 1'
#
loop_
_entity.id
_entity.type
_entity.pdbx_description
1 polymer ?
#
loop_
_entity_poly.entity_id
_entity_poly.type
_entity_poly.pdbx_seq_one_letter_code
_entity_poly.pdbx_strand_id
1 'polypeptide(L)'
;MISNDKYVKLFKRVAAALQNEIMHLKKFGSNKFRVNNGRLLSREGSFSYYFDTPVPIRIPVGASIRLEWGSAKHNGRVLSSEGRGVIVALEQSLGDLIQEAFLLHDPWELLDQLIQRLDDIKKSKQKRLRVKRLMDPSMPAKHPAEKSKSIVHELVLRSKYNPITFVWRAWHR
;
A
#
# COMPACT_ATOMS: atom_id res chain seq x y z
N MET A 1 20.99 -29.10 9.95
CA MET A 1 19.65 -28.59 10.37
C MET A 1 19.71 -27.12 10.83
N ILE A 2 20.09 -26.17 9.95
CA ILE A 2 20.41 -24.77 10.38
C ILE A 2 19.32 -23.74 9.99
N SER A 3 18.24 -24.14 9.32
CA SER A 3 17.47 -23.20 8.48
C SER A 3 16.07 -22.81 8.97
N ASN A 4 15.71 -22.96 10.25
CA ASN A 4 14.38 -22.55 10.74
C ASN A 4 14.46 -21.46 11.83
N ASP A 5 15.41 -21.58 12.77
CA ASP A 5 15.52 -20.66 13.92
C ASP A 5 15.97 -19.24 13.52
N LYS A 6 16.92 -19.13 12.57
CA LYS A 6 17.38 -17.85 12.03
C LYS A 6 16.26 -17.04 11.35
N TYR A 7 15.28 -17.72 10.73
CA TYR A 7 14.16 -17.09 10.05
C TYR A 7 13.06 -16.66 11.01
N VAL A 8 12.76 -17.49 12.02
CA VAL A 8 11.85 -17.10 13.10
C VAL A 8 12.39 -15.85 13.80
N LYS A 9 13.71 -15.76 14.01
CA LYS A 9 14.38 -14.58 14.54
C LYS A 9 14.31 -13.37 13.60
N LEU A 10 14.46 -13.56 12.29
CA LEU A 10 14.31 -12.49 11.29
C LEU A 10 12.88 -11.93 11.25
N PHE A 11 11.86 -12.80 11.19
CA PHE A 11 10.46 -12.40 11.22
C PHE A 11 10.13 -11.60 12.49
N LYS A 12 10.61 -12.07 13.66
CA LYS A 12 10.45 -11.33 14.93
C LYS A 12 11.10 -9.95 14.88
N ARG A 13 12.31 -9.82 14.32
CA ARG A 13 12.99 -8.52 14.18
C ARG A 13 12.24 -7.57 13.25
N VAL A 14 11.76 -8.06 12.10
CA VAL A 14 10.99 -7.26 11.15
C VAL A 14 9.66 -6.82 11.77
N ALA A 15 8.94 -7.72 12.43
CA ALA A 15 7.70 -7.37 13.13
C ALA A 15 7.93 -6.32 14.23
N ALA A 16 8.98 -6.48 15.04
CA ALA A 16 9.33 -5.50 16.08
C ALA A 16 9.73 -4.13 15.50
N ALA A 17 10.49 -4.11 14.40
CA ALA A 17 10.85 -2.87 13.72
C ALA A 17 9.62 -2.16 13.14
N LEU A 18 8.70 -2.91 12.52
CA LEU A 18 7.45 -2.38 12.00
C LEU A 18 6.55 -1.84 13.13
N GLN A 19 6.47 -2.52 14.27
CA GLN A 19 5.70 -2.05 15.43
C GLN A 19 6.26 -0.74 16.01
N ASN A 20 7.57 -0.61 16.09
CA ASN A 20 8.21 0.64 16.51
C ASN A 20 7.91 1.78 15.53
N GLU A 21 7.96 1.51 14.23
CA GLU A 21 7.61 2.48 13.19
C GLU A 21 6.13 2.90 13.27
N ILE A 22 5.21 1.94 13.47
CA ILE A 22 3.79 2.22 13.71
C ILE A 22 3.61 3.12 14.93
N MET A 23 4.30 2.83 16.04
CA MET A 23 4.20 3.62 17.26
C MET A 23 4.71 5.04 17.04
N HIS A 24 5.80 5.18 16.28
CA HIS A 24 6.34 6.48 15.88
C HIS A 24 5.35 7.25 14.99
N LEU A 25 4.78 6.61 13.97
CA LEU A 25 3.78 7.21 13.08
C LEU A 25 2.47 7.57 13.79
N LYS A 26 2.02 6.78 14.76
CA LYS A 26 0.87 7.12 15.60
C LYS A 26 1.12 8.36 16.47
N LYS A 27 2.37 8.59 16.87
CA LYS A 27 2.74 9.72 17.72
C LYS A 27 3.06 11.00 16.93
N PHE A 28 3.61 10.87 15.72
CA PHE A 28 4.16 12.01 14.96
C PHE A 28 3.67 12.11 13.50
N GLY A 29 2.97 11.11 12.97
CA GLY A 29 2.77 10.93 11.53
C GLY A 29 1.34 11.04 11.02
N SER A 30 0.37 11.44 11.84
CA SER A 30 -0.98 11.73 11.34
C SER A 30 -0.95 12.98 10.47
N ASN A 31 -1.07 12.79 9.16
CA ASN A 31 -1.10 13.90 8.21
C ASN A 31 -2.52 14.44 8.12
N LYS A 32 -2.71 15.70 8.54
CA LYS A 32 -3.96 16.43 8.41
C LYS A 32 -3.83 17.44 7.27
N PHE A 33 -4.63 17.25 6.22
CA PHE A 33 -4.70 18.12 5.07
C PHE A 33 -6.00 18.91 5.07
N ARG A 34 -5.92 20.21 4.84
CA ARG A 34 -7.11 21.05 4.62
C ARG A 34 -7.57 20.88 3.18
N VAL A 35 -8.86 20.62 2.99
CA VAL A 35 -9.47 20.43 1.67
C VAL A 35 -10.72 21.30 1.54
N ASN A 36 -10.90 21.92 0.38
CA ASN A 36 -11.95 22.90 0.13
C ASN A 36 -12.78 22.50 -1.10
N ASN A 37 -13.91 23.17 -1.32
CA ASN A 37 -14.75 23.00 -2.50
C ASN A 37 -15.09 21.53 -2.81
N GLY A 38 -15.51 20.78 -1.79
CA GLY A 38 -15.99 19.42 -1.95
C GLY A 38 -17.23 19.38 -2.82
N ARG A 39 -17.16 18.66 -3.95
CA ARG A 39 -18.26 18.45 -4.89
C ARG A 39 -18.56 16.98 -5.00
N LEU A 40 -19.84 16.64 -4.91
CA LEU A 40 -20.28 15.27 -5.17
C LEU A 40 -20.14 14.95 -6.67
N LEU A 41 -19.47 13.83 -6.98
CA LEU A 41 -19.29 13.32 -8.34
C LEU A 41 -20.26 12.19 -8.67
N SER A 42 -20.44 11.22 -7.76
CA SER A 42 -21.29 10.06 -7.99
C SER A 42 -21.85 9.49 -6.68
N ARG A 43 -23.06 8.91 -6.77
CA ARG A 43 -23.77 8.22 -5.69
C ARG A 43 -23.90 6.71 -5.93
N GLU A 44 -23.27 6.16 -6.97
CA GLU A 44 -23.38 4.74 -7.29
C GLU A 44 -22.53 3.89 -6.33
N GLY A 45 -23.20 3.27 -5.35
CA GLY A 45 -22.60 2.37 -4.37
C GLY A 45 -21.88 3.08 -3.22
N SER A 46 -20.92 3.94 -3.52
CA SER A 46 -20.21 4.78 -2.54
C SER A 46 -20.24 6.24 -2.97
N PHE A 47 -20.28 7.17 -2.00
CA PHE A 47 -20.39 8.59 -2.31
C PHE A 47 -19.01 9.14 -2.67
N SER A 48 -18.82 9.44 -3.95
CA SER A 48 -17.55 9.96 -4.46
C SER A 48 -17.55 11.48 -4.43
N TYR A 49 -16.57 12.07 -3.75
CA TYR A 49 -16.38 13.50 -3.64
C TYR A 49 -15.04 13.93 -4.22
N TYR A 50 -15.04 15.02 -4.96
CA TYR A 50 -13.84 15.72 -5.38
C TYR A 50 -13.59 16.91 -4.46
N PHE A 51 -12.38 17.06 -3.96
CA PHE A 51 -11.96 18.23 -3.19
C PHE A 51 -10.73 18.90 -3.81
N ASP A 52 -10.69 20.22 -3.72
CA ASP A 52 -9.51 21.01 -4.03
C ASP A 52 -8.59 21.09 -2.81
N THR A 53 -7.29 20.89 -3.03
CA THR A 53 -6.27 21.05 -1.99
C THR A 53 -5.40 22.28 -2.28
N PRO A 54 -5.10 23.10 -1.26
CA PRO A 54 -4.26 24.29 -1.45
C PRO A 54 -2.82 23.92 -1.80
N VAL A 55 -2.36 22.77 -1.31
CA VAL A 55 -1.03 22.19 -1.56
C VAL A 55 -1.21 20.84 -2.23
N PRO A 56 -0.36 20.47 -3.21
CA PRO A 56 -0.44 19.15 -3.80
C PRO A 56 -0.18 18.06 -2.76
N ILE A 57 -1.12 17.12 -2.64
CA ILE A 57 -1.02 15.99 -1.72
C ILE A 57 -0.69 14.72 -2.49
N ARG A 58 0.13 13.85 -1.90
CA ARG A 58 0.47 12.54 -2.46
C ARG A 58 -0.03 11.47 -1.51
N ILE A 59 -1.25 10.98 -1.75
CA ILE A 59 -1.83 9.89 -0.98
C ILE A 59 -2.02 8.70 -1.93
N PRO A 60 -1.53 7.50 -1.59
CA PRO A 60 -1.69 6.34 -2.44
C PRO A 60 -3.18 6.06 -2.74
N VAL A 61 -3.48 5.70 -3.98
CA VAL A 61 -4.82 5.23 -4.37
C VAL A 61 -5.20 4.00 -3.56
N GLY A 62 -6.43 3.95 -3.06
CA GLY A 62 -6.95 2.89 -2.21
C GLY A 62 -6.60 3.04 -0.72
N ALA A 63 -5.84 4.07 -0.34
CA ALA A 63 -5.54 4.35 1.07
C ALA A 63 -6.81 4.70 1.85
N SER A 64 -6.94 4.15 3.06
CA SER A 64 -7.96 4.55 4.03
C SER A 64 -7.70 5.99 4.50
N ILE A 65 -8.77 6.78 4.56
CA ILE A 65 -8.75 8.17 5.04
C ILE A 65 -9.92 8.42 5.97
N ARG A 66 -9.77 9.44 6.82
CA ARG A 66 -10.83 9.97 7.66
C ARG A 66 -11.07 11.42 7.31
N LEU A 67 -12.28 11.76 6.91
CA LEU A 67 -12.68 13.13 6.63
C LEU A 67 -13.39 13.71 7.87
N GLU A 68 -12.89 14.81 8.37
CA GLU A 68 -13.53 15.62 9.42
C GLU A 68 -14.24 16.81 8.76
N TRP A 69 -15.56 16.86 8.88
CA TRP A 69 -16.37 18.00 8.45
C TRP A 69 -17.15 18.55 9.65
N GLY A 70 -16.78 19.75 10.10
CA GLY A 70 -17.28 20.32 11.35
C GLY A 70 -16.95 19.41 12.55
N SER A 71 -17.98 18.87 13.20
CA SER A 71 -17.86 17.91 14.30
C SER A 71 -17.99 16.44 13.86
N ALA A 72 -18.39 16.19 12.61
CA ALA A 72 -18.63 14.85 12.10
C ALA A 72 -17.36 14.23 11.50
N LYS A 73 -17.15 12.93 11.73
CA LYS A 73 -16.01 12.17 11.19
C LYS A 73 -16.55 11.05 10.32
N HIS A 74 -16.06 10.98 9.08
CA HIS A 74 -16.48 9.99 8.10
C HIS A 74 -15.28 9.22 7.59
N ASN A 75 -15.39 7.91 7.58
CA ASN A 75 -14.37 7.04 7.01
C ASN A 75 -14.56 6.93 5.49
N GLY A 76 -13.46 6.78 4.78
CA GLY A 76 -13.47 6.62 3.35
C GLY A 76 -12.16 6.10 2.79
N ARG A 77 -12.05 6.12 1.47
CA ARG A 77 -10.86 5.72 0.72
C ARG A 77 -10.53 6.71 -0.37
N VAL A 78 -9.24 6.86 -0.68
CA VAL A 78 -8.80 7.68 -1.82
C VAL A 78 -9.01 6.90 -3.12
N LEU A 79 -9.69 7.53 -4.09
CA LEU A 79 -9.81 7.02 -5.45
C LEU A 79 -8.72 7.60 -6.36
N SER A 80 -8.36 8.86 -6.15
CA SER A 80 -7.26 9.51 -6.87
C SER A 80 -6.70 10.68 -6.06
N SER A 81 -5.39 10.91 -6.13
CA SER A 81 -4.77 12.15 -5.64
C SER A 81 -3.81 12.64 -6.72
N GLU A 82 -4.27 13.59 -7.53
CA GLU A 82 -3.51 14.13 -8.66
C GLU A 82 -3.37 15.65 -8.52
N GLY A 83 -2.12 16.10 -8.38
CA GLY A 83 -1.82 17.52 -8.28
C GLY A 83 -2.50 18.17 -7.08
N ARG A 84 -3.39 19.14 -7.36
CA ARG A 84 -4.14 19.94 -6.36
C ARG A 84 -5.58 19.45 -6.15
N GLY A 85 -5.90 18.24 -6.62
CA GLY A 85 -7.22 17.65 -6.47
C GLY A 85 -7.14 16.27 -5.84
N VAL A 86 -8.13 15.94 -5.03
CA VAL A 86 -8.28 14.60 -4.45
C VAL A 86 -9.70 14.11 -4.62
N ILE A 87 -9.84 12.87 -5.08
CA ILE A 87 -11.11 12.17 -5.17
C ILE A 87 -11.14 11.13 -4.06
N VAL A 88 -12.20 11.17 -3.25
CA VAL A 88 -12.42 10.22 -2.15
C VAL A 88 -13.78 9.57 -2.27
N ALA A 89 -13.85 8.30 -1.92
CA ALA A 89 -15.09 7.56 -1.73
C ALA A 89 -15.41 7.51 -0.23
N LEU A 90 -16.61 7.94 0.14
CA LEU A 90 -17.12 7.92 1.50
C LEU A 90 -18.26 6.91 1.63
N GLU A 91 -18.39 6.34 2.81
CA GLU A 91 -19.47 5.40 3.14
C GLU A 91 -20.81 6.11 3.35
N GLN A 92 -20.78 7.40 3.68
CA GLN A 92 -21.96 8.21 3.99
C GLN A 92 -21.98 9.48 3.14
N SER A 93 -23.18 9.96 2.82
CA SER A 93 -23.36 11.23 2.12
C SER A 93 -23.12 12.41 3.06
N LEU A 94 -22.34 13.39 2.61
CA LEU A 94 -22.05 14.63 3.31
C LEU A 94 -22.83 15.85 2.77
N GLY A 95 -23.71 15.63 1.78
CA GLY A 95 -24.40 16.68 1.03
C GLY A 95 -23.74 16.93 -0.32
N ASP A 96 -24.24 17.89 -1.09
CA ASP A 96 -23.77 18.12 -2.47
C ASP A 96 -22.56 19.06 -2.56
N LEU A 97 -22.41 19.96 -1.59
CA LEU A 97 -21.35 20.96 -1.55
C LEU A 97 -20.76 21.09 -0.14
N ILE A 98 -19.43 20.91 -0.03
CA ILE A 98 -18.68 21.03 1.22
C ILE A 98 -17.70 22.19 1.07
N GLN A 99 -17.86 23.26 1.85
CA GLN A 99 -16.99 24.43 1.74
C GLN A 99 -15.55 24.13 2.20
N GLU A 100 -15.43 23.52 3.38
CA GLU A 100 -14.14 23.20 4.01
C GLU A 100 -14.27 21.91 4.81
N ALA A 101 -13.27 21.04 4.70
CA ALA A 101 -13.11 19.84 5.50
C ALA A 101 -11.63 19.56 5.76
N PHE A 102 -11.36 18.64 6.69
CA PHE A 102 -10.01 18.14 6.92
C PHE A 102 -9.91 16.66 6.57
N LEU A 103 -8.97 16.35 5.69
CA LEU A 103 -8.64 14.98 5.32
C LEU A 103 -7.46 14.51 6.16
N LEU A 104 -7.70 13.49 6.98
CA LEU A 104 -6.67 12.80 7.74
C LEU A 104 -6.30 11.52 7.03
N HIS A 105 -5.00 11.37 6.77
CA HIS A 105 -4.43 10.13 6.28
C HIS A 105 -3.45 9.58 7.29
N ASP A 106 -3.73 8.37 7.75
CA ASP A 106 -2.94 7.66 8.74
C ASP A 106 -2.17 6.52 8.04
N PRO A 107 -0.87 6.70 7.74
CA PRO A 107 -0.10 5.70 7.00
C PRO A 107 0.16 4.41 7.79
N TRP A 108 -0.04 4.44 9.12
CA TRP A 108 0.24 3.30 9.99
C TRP A 108 -0.71 2.12 9.78
N GLU A 109 -1.92 2.34 9.29
CA GLU A 109 -2.90 1.26 9.04
C GLU A 109 -2.37 0.25 8.01
N LEU A 110 -1.64 0.72 7.00
CA LEU A 110 -1.03 -0.14 5.99
C LEU A 110 0.07 -1.02 6.58
N LEU A 111 0.86 -0.47 7.51
CA LEU A 111 1.88 -1.24 8.22
C LEU A 111 1.25 -2.30 9.13
N ASP A 112 0.10 -2.00 9.75
CA ASP A 112 -0.62 -2.96 10.58
C ASP A 112 -1.18 -4.11 9.73
N GLN A 113 -1.80 -3.80 8.58
CA GLN A 113 -2.21 -4.81 7.60
C GLN A 113 -1.04 -5.66 7.09
N LEU A 114 0.15 -5.06 6.93
CA LEU A 114 1.36 -5.79 6.56
C LEU A 114 1.77 -6.77 7.67
N ILE A 115 1.76 -6.35 8.93
CA ILE A 115 2.08 -7.21 10.09
C ILE A 115 1.09 -8.38 10.15
N GLN A 116 -0.22 -8.12 10.03
CA GLN A 116 -1.24 -9.18 10.01
C GLN A 116 -0.99 -10.18 8.89
N ARG A 117 -0.68 -9.72 7.67
CA ARG A 117 -0.33 -10.59 6.55
C ARG A 117 0.95 -11.41 6.82
N LEU A 118 1.96 -10.81 7.46
CA LEU A 118 3.19 -11.52 7.85
C LEU A 118 2.89 -12.62 8.89
N ASP A 119 2.02 -12.35 9.85
CA ASP A 119 1.60 -13.34 10.86
C ASP A 119 0.75 -14.47 10.27
N ASP A 120 -0.13 -14.19 9.32
CA ASP A 120 -0.87 -15.23 8.61
C ASP A 120 0.04 -16.10 7.72
N ILE A 121 1.04 -15.50 7.09
CA ILE A 121 2.06 -16.23 6.32
C ILE A 121 2.86 -17.17 7.24
N LYS A 122 3.12 -16.76 8.49
CA LYS A 122 3.83 -17.59 9.46
C LYS A 122 3.10 -18.91 9.72
N LYS A 123 1.77 -18.95 9.64
CA LYS A 123 0.97 -20.16 9.89
C LYS A 123 1.14 -21.23 8.80
N SER A 124 1.51 -20.86 7.56
CA SER A 124 1.67 -21.80 6.44
C SER A 124 3.13 -22.08 6.08
N LYS A 125 3.53 -23.36 6.10
CA LYS A 125 4.89 -23.81 5.74
C LYS A 125 5.25 -23.46 4.28
N GLN A 126 4.31 -23.58 3.35
CA GLN A 126 4.51 -23.23 1.94
C GLN A 126 4.67 -21.73 1.72
N LYS A 127 3.82 -20.90 2.36
CA LYS A 127 3.93 -19.44 2.28
C LYS A 127 5.23 -18.94 2.91
N ARG A 128 5.64 -19.52 4.04
CA ARG A 128 6.93 -19.23 4.69
C ARG A 128 8.13 -19.51 3.78
N LEU A 129 8.10 -20.61 3.02
CA LEU A 129 9.16 -20.95 2.08
C LEU A 129 9.23 -19.97 0.89
N ARG A 130 8.07 -19.47 0.42
CA ARG A 130 8.00 -18.43 -0.63
C ARG A 130 8.56 -17.10 -0.13
N VAL A 131 8.14 -16.63 1.05
CA VAL A 131 8.69 -15.38 1.63
C VAL A 131 10.18 -15.51 1.94
N LYS A 132 10.65 -16.68 2.36
CA LYS A 132 12.10 -16.95 2.48
C LYS A 132 12.84 -16.69 1.18
N ARG A 133 12.34 -17.21 0.05
CA ARG A 133 12.93 -16.99 -1.27
C ARG A 133 12.82 -15.54 -1.74
N LEU A 134 11.82 -14.79 -1.25
CA LEU A 134 11.63 -13.37 -1.55
C LEU A 134 12.64 -12.49 -0.81
N MET A 135 12.85 -12.76 0.49
CA MET A 135 13.72 -11.97 1.37
C MET A 135 15.21 -12.29 1.16
N ASP A 136 15.52 -13.46 0.60
CA ASP A 136 16.88 -13.89 0.27
C ASP A 136 16.91 -14.43 -1.17
N PRO A 137 17.06 -13.54 -2.17
CA PRO A 137 17.08 -13.92 -3.58
C PRO A 137 18.43 -14.49 -4.04
N SER A 138 19.26 -15.05 -3.14
CA SER A 138 20.57 -15.65 -3.46
C SER A 138 20.50 -16.93 -4.32
N MET A 139 19.30 -17.35 -4.73
CA MET A 139 19.12 -18.52 -5.58
C MET A 139 19.56 -18.24 -7.03
N PRO A 140 20.41 -19.09 -7.62
CA PRO A 140 20.86 -18.91 -9.00
C PRO A 140 19.67 -18.99 -9.95
N ALA A 141 19.70 -18.15 -11.00
CA ALA A 141 18.65 -18.13 -12.00
C ALA A 141 18.61 -19.48 -12.73
N LYS A 142 17.44 -20.15 -12.73
CA LYS A 142 17.26 -21.50 -13.28
C LYS A 142 16.82 -21.53 -14.73
N HIS A 143 16.77 -20.38 -15.38
CA HIS A 143 16.30 -20.25 -16.76
C HIS A 143 17.43 -20.60 -17.75
N PRO A 144 17.13 -21.27 -18.88
CA PRO A 144 18.12 -21.51 -19.93
C PRO A 144 18.49 -20.17 -20.59
N ALA A 145 19.67 -19.64 -20.26
CA ALA A 145 20.15 -18.35 -20.77
C ALA A 145 20.39 -18.38 -22.30
N GLU A 146 20.71 -19.55 -22.85
CA GLU A 146 21.06 -19.73 -24.27
C GLU A 146 19.84 -19.75 -25.22
N LYS A 147 18.60 -19.81 -24.68
CA LYS A 147 17.36 -19.90 -25.48
C LYS A 147 16.58 -18.58 -25.57
N SER A 148 17.06 -17.50 -24.97
CA SER A 148 16.37 -16.20 -24.99
C SER A 148 16.52 -15.52 -26.34
N LYS A 149 15.39 -15.34 -27.05
CA LYS A 149 15.34 -14.63 -28.35
C LYS A 149 15.04 -13.13 -28.22
N SER A 150 14.52 -12.71 -27.07
CA SER A 150 14.06 -11.34 -26.78
C SER A 150 13.89 -11.16 -25.27
N ILE A 151 13.92 -9.90 -24.78
CA ILE A 151 13.69 -9.53 -23.37
C ILE A 151 12.36 -10.07 -22.84
N VAL A 152 11.30 -10.04 -23.66
CA VAL A 152 9.99 -10.59 -23.28
C VAL A 152 10.03 -12.11 -23.19
N HIS A 153 10.76 -12.77 -24.09
CA HIS A 153 10.94 -14.22 -24.07
C HIS A 153 11.77 -14.65 -22.85
N GLU A 154 12.83 -13.91 -22.52
CA GLU A 154 13.61 -14.13 -21.32
C GLU A 154 12.76 -13.97 -20.05
N LEU A 155 11.87 -12.98 -20.01
CA LEU A 155 10.93 -12.79 -18.91
C LEU A 155 9.99 -14.00 -18.73
N VAL A 156 9.46 -14.53 -19.82
CA VAL A 156 8.60 -15.73 -19.81
C VAL A 156 9.38 -16.97 -19.37
N LEU A 157 10.64 -17.11 -19.78
CA LEU A 157 11.49 -18.21 -19.31
C LEU A 157 11.80 -18.06 -17.82
N ARG A 158 12.13 -16.86 -17.36
CA ARG A 158 12.38 -16.58 -15.94
C ARG A 158 11.14 -16.86 -15.09
N SER A 159 9.95 -16.46 -15.50
CA SER A 159 8.70 -16.73 -14.75
C SER A 159 8.36 -18.21 -14.69
N LYS A 160 8.70 -18.97 -15.73
CA LYS A 160 8.47 -20.43 -15.79
C LYS A 160 9.43 -21.22 -14.90
N TYR A 161 10.71 -20.84 -14.85
CA TYR A 161 11.76 -21.64 -14.20
C TYR A 161 12.17 -21.13 -12.82
N ASN A 162 12.04 -19.83 -12.56
CA ASN A 162 12.40 -19.27 -11.26
C ASN A 162 11.20 -19.31 -10.30
N PRO A 163 11.41 -19.74 -9.04
CA PRO A 163 10.38 -19.67 -8.01
C PRO A 163 9.79 -18.27 -7.77
N ILE A 164 10.57 -17.23 -8.06
CA ILE A 164 10.22 -15.81 -7.95
C ILE A 164 10.91 -15.09 -9.11
N THR A 165 10.17 -14.23 -9.81
CA THR A 165 10.70 -13.34 -10.85
C THR A 165 10.25 -11.92 -10.55
N PHE A 166 11.21 -11.01 -10.41
CA PHE A 166 10.94 -9.58 -10.23
C PHE A 166 10.87 -8.91 -11.60
N VAL A 167 9.81 -8.16 -11.85
CA VAL A 167 9.65 -7.36 -13.07
C VAL A 167 9.68 -5.90 -12.65
N TRP A 168 10.73 -5.19 -13.06
CA TRP A 168 10.82 -3.76 -12.85
C TRP A 168 10.83 -3.08 -14.21
N ARG A 169 9.86 -2.20 -14.45
CA ARG A 169 9.86 -1.36 -15.63
C ARG A 169 10.58 -0.06 -15.26
N ALA A 170 11.83 0.06 -15.70
CA ALA A 170 12.53 1.33 -15.60
C ALA A 170 11.88 2.31 -16.59
N TRP A 171 11.18 3.32 -16.09
CA TRP A 171 10.82 4.47 -16.89
C TRP A 171 12.09 5.29 -17.11
N HIS A 172 12.70 5.15 -18.29
CA HIS A 172 13.64 6.17 -18.74
C HIS A 172 12.85 7.46 -19.02
N ARG A 173 13.34 8.58 -18.50
CA ARG A 173 12.89 9.94 -18.83
C ARG A 173 13.09 10.22 -20.31
#